data_AF-A0A7X4IJX3-F1
#
_entry.id   AF-A0A7X4IJX3-F1
#
_cell.length_a   1.000
_cell.length_b   1.000
_cell.length_c   1.000
_cell.angle_alpha   90.00
_cell.angle_beta   90.00
_cell.angle_gamma   90.00
#
_symmetry.space_group_name_H-M   'P 1'
#
loop_
_entity.id
_entity.type
_entity.pdbx_description
1 polymer ?
#
loop_
_entity_poly.entity_id
_entity_poly.type
_entity_poly.pdbx_seq_one_letter_code
_entity_poly.pdbx_strand_id
1 'polypeptide(L)'
;MTEDNSKLTPAFYTLLAPLLALDRRRDIENDPVWGAWAKSDAGVTYLRILEQREHDSDVQVTFEEAKTIIYPMLDPAGFNETPSRGPVYMRHWFGFSPPNYGRSIEALRLFIKLSQKEHDYWEALCLITARLLRENDPLDDDLRLWLADVMDGNRKPPKRKPGKRPYANVGRDIHVRAAITVLEGLGLQPTRNVESARRESACDVVAAVLAEHGHSSSYQAIATIWTDAKTWRKYEDSHGVP
;
A
#
# COMPACT_ATOMS: atom_id res chain seq x y z
N MET A 1 -19.67 31.90 6.40
CA MET A 1 -18.25 31.54 6.22
C MET A 1 -18.14 30.05 6.46
N THR A 2 -18.30 29.27 5.39
CA THR A 2 -18.16 27.82 5.37
C THR A 2 -16.76 27.53 4.85
N GLU A 3 -15.94 26.88 5.66
CA GLU A 3 -14.57 26.51 5.29
C GLU A 3 -14.58 25.47 4.17
N ASP A 4 -13.75 25.76 3.18
CA ASP A 4 -13.49 24.99 1.97
C ASP A 4 -12.53 23.84 2.30
N ASN A 5 -13.05 22.61 2.31
CA ASN A 5 -12.32 21.36 2.58
C ASN A 5 -11.62 20.77 1.33
N SER A 6 -11.38 21.55 0.28
CA SER A 6 -10.84 21.05 -0.99
C SER A 6 -9.31 21.00 -1.07
N LYS A 7 -8.60 20.44 -0.07
CA LYS A 7 -7.15 20.17 -0.20
C LYS A 7 -6.71 18.89 0.52
N LEU A 8 -7.01 17.73 -0.10
CA LEU A 8 -6.42 16.44 0.24
C LEU A 8 -5.37 16.05 -0.83
N THR A 9 -4.23 15.51 -0.39
CA THR A 9 -3.04 15.27 -1.23
C THR A 9 -3.11 13.97 -2.06
N PRO A 10 -2.42 13.88 -3.22
CA PRO A 10 -2.70 12.88 -4.26
C PRO A 10 -2.21 11.44 -3.99
N ALA A 11 -1.29 11.22 -3.06
CA ALA A 11 -0.61 9.92 -2.90
C ALA A 11 -1.38 8.92 -2.04
N PHE A 12 -2.27 9.41 -1.16
CA PHE A 12 -3.19 8.57 -0.40
C PHE A 12 -4.29 7.96 -1.29
N TYR A 13 -4.51 8.57 -2.46
CA TYR A 13 -5.61 8.26 -3.35
C TYR A 13 -5.31 7.22 -4.44
N THR A 14 -4.09 6.67 -4.53
CA THR A 14 -3.70 5.91 -5.74
C THR A 14 -3.97 4.41 -5.66
N LEU A 15 -4.12 3.81 -4.46
CA LEU A 15 -4.34 2.34 -4.32
C LEU A 15 -5.65 1.94 -3.64
N LEU A 16 -6.30 2.82 -2.90
CA LEU A 16 -7.54 2.49 -2.17
C LEU A 16 -8.63 3.54 -2.33
N ALA A 17 -8.26 4.82 -2.44
CA ALA A 17 -9.28 5.82 -2.69
C ALA A 17 -9.97 5.74 -4.04
N PRO A 18 -9.46 5.07 -5.10
CA PRO A 18 -10.30 4.77 -6.23
C PRO A 18 -11.34 3.73 -5.77
N LEU A 19 -10.97 2.63 -5.12
CA LEU A 19 -11.97 1.67 -4.58
C LEU A 19 -12.99 2.27 -3.58
N LEU A 20 -12.62 3.31 -2.83
CA LEU A 20 -13.48 4.00 -1.85
C LEU A 20 -14.19 5.26 -2.40
N ALA A 21 -13.72 5.86 -3.50
CA ALA A 21 -14.30 7.06 -4.13
C ALA A 21 -14.85 6.80 -5.54
N LEU A 22 -14.56 5.64 -6.13
CA LEU A 22 -15.23 5.07 -7.31
C LEU A 22 -16.56 4.49 -6.85
N ASP A 23 -17.40 5.38 -6.35
CA ASP A 23 -18.84 5.21 -6.19
C ASP A 23 -19.54 5.05 -7.57
N ARG A 24 -18.77 4.82 -8.65
CA ARG A 24 -19.22 4.69 -10.03
C ARG A 24 -18.39 3.64 -10.76
N ARG A 25 -19.00 2.46 -10.94
CA ARG A 25 -18.57 1.30 -11.77
C ARG A 25 -17.84 1.69 -13.07
N ARG A 26 -18.28 2.79 -13.71
CA ARG A 26 -17.77 3.29 -14.99
C ARG A 26 -16.32 3.77 -14.95
N ASP A 27 -15.86 4.23 -13.80
CA ASP A 27 -14.52 4.79 -13.67
C ASP A 27 -13.48 3.68 -13.36
N ILE A 28 -13.90 2.55 -12.77
CA ILE A 28 -13.06 1.36 -12.53
C ILE A 28 -12.73 0.65 -13.85
N GLU A 29 -13.73 0.42 -14.71
CA GLU A 29 -13.57 -0.40 -15.93
C GLU A 29 -12.65 0.24 -16.99
N ASN A 30 -12.58 1.58 -17.00
CA ASN A 30 -11.79 2.36 -17.94
C ASN A 30 -10.39 2.71 -17.41
N ASP A 31 -10.12 2.45 -16.13
CA ASP A 31 -8.80 2.69 -15.55
C ASP A 31 -7.82 1.58 -16.01
N PRO A 32 -6.64 1.94 -16.54
CA PRO A 32 -5.69 0.96 -17.08
C PRO A 32 -5.08 0.04 -16.01
N VAL A 33 -5.12 0.43 -14.73
CA VAL A 33 -4.64 -0.38 -13.61
C VAL A 33 -5.79 -1.23 -13.05
N TRP A 34 -6.95 -0.63 -12.82
CA TRP A 34 -8.07 -1.31 -12.20
C TRP A 34 -8.94 -2.12 -13.16
N GLY A 35 -8.95 -1.79 -14.46
CA GLY A 35 -9.75 -2.48 -15.47
C GLY A 35 -9.34 -3.94 -15.67
N ALA A 36 -8.06 -4.29 -15.47
CA ALA A 36 -7.60 -5.67 -15.48
C ALA A 36 -8.07 -6.43 -14.23
N TRP A 37 -7.96 -5.81 -13.04
CA TRP A 37 -8.45 -6.39 -11.80
C TRP A 37 -9.98 -6.55 -11.80
N ALA A 38 -10.72 -5.56 -12.28
CA ALA A 38 -12.19 -5.58 -12.39
C ALA A 38 -12.72 -6.74 -13.25
N LYS A 39 -11.92 -7.19 -14.23
CA LYS A 39 -12.22 -8.33 -15.09
C LYS A 39 -11.78 -9.67 -14.51
N SER A 40 -10.99 -9.68 -13.43
CA SER A 40 -10.63 -10.89 -12.71
C SER A 40 -11.80 -11.39 -11.87
N ASP A 41 -11.76 -12.66 -11.45
CA ASP A 41 -12.80 -13.25 -10.59
C ASP A 41 -12.97 -12.46 -9.28
N ALA A 42 -11.87 -11.92 -8.72
CA ALA A 42 -11.90 -11.06 -7.54
C ALA A 42 -12.66 -9.75 -7.80
N GLY A 43 -12.38 -9.07 -8.91
CA GLY A 43 -13.03 -7.82 -9.27
C GLY A 43 -14.51 -8.01 -9.62
N VAL A 44 -14.84 -9.05 -10.39
CA VAL A 44 -16.23 -9.40 -10.70
C VAL A 44 -17.03 -9.70 -9.43
N THR A 45 -16.44 -10.47 -8.51
CA THR A 45 -17.08 -10.79 -7.22
C THR A 45 -17.31 -9.52 -6.39
N TYR A 46 -16.31 -8.65 -6.30
CA TYR A 46 -16.41 -7.37 -5.59
C TYR A 46 -17.51 -6.48 -6.15
N LEU A 47 -17.50 -6.24 -7.47
CA LEU A 47 -18.47 -5.37 -8.14
C LEU A 47 -19.90 -5.89 -8.02
N ARG A 48 -20.09 -7.22 -8.12
CA ARG A 48 -21.40 -7.84 -7.91
C ARG A 48 -21.93 -7.60 -6.49
N ILE A 49 -21.08 -7.71 -5.47
CA ILE A 49 -21.50 -7.48 -4.08
C ILE A 49 -21.82 -6.01 -3.84
N LEU A 50 -21.04 -5.08 -4.41
CA LEU A 50 -21.37 -3.66 -4.35
C LEU A 50 -22.73 -3.36 -4.98
N GLU A 51 -22.98 -3.88 -6.19
CA GLU A 51 -24.26 -3.73 -6.89
C GLU A 51 -25.44 -4.31 -6.09
N GLN A 52 -25.25 -5.48 -5.47
CA GLN A 52 -26.27 -6.04 -4.58
C GLN A 52 -26.54 -5.15 -3.37
N ARG A 53 -25.50 -4.54 -2.80
CA ARG A 53 -25.62 -3.66 -1.62
C ARG A 53 -26.22 -2.29 -1.93
N GLU A 54 -26.11 -1.80 -3.16
CA GLU A 54 -26.86 -0.62 -3.62
C GLU A 54 -28.38 -0.85 -3.56
N HIS A 55 -28.82 -2.10 -3.75
CA HIS A 55 -30.22 -2.48 -3.71
C HIS A 55 -30.69 -3.02 -2.35
N ASP A 56 -29.79 -3.67 -1.60
CA ASP A 56 -30.09 -4.29 -0.32
C ASP A 56 -28.88 -4.17 0.64
N SER A 57 -29.00 -3.26 1.60
CA SER A 57 -27.95 -2.99 2.60
C SER A 57 -27.64 -4.19 3.50
N ASP A 58 -28.55 -5.16 3.59
CA ASP A 58 -28.41 -6.34 4.45
C ASP A 58 -27.59 -7.45 3.80
N VAL A 59 -27.25 -7.33 2.50
CA VAL A 59 -26.39 -8.27 1.79
C VAL A 59 -25.06 -8.43 2.53
N GLN A 60 -24.84 -9.64 3.05
CA GLN A 60 -23.62 -10.02 3.74
C GLN A 60 -22.71 -10.76 2.76
N VAL A 61 -21.49 -10.25 2.57
CA VAL A 61 -20.44 -11.00 1.87
C VAL A 61 -20.07 -12.24 2.68
N THR A 62 -19.93 -13.38 2.03
CA THR A 62 -19.53 -14.65 2.65
C THR A 62 -18.02 -14.71 2.88
N PHE A 63 -17.56 -15.66 3.71
CA PHE A 63 -16.13 -15.84 3.98
C PHE A 63 -15.32 -16.15 2.71
N GLU A 64 -15.82 -17.04 1.85
CA GLU A 64 -15.12 -17.43 0.61
C GLU A 64 -15.14 -16.32 -0.45
N GLU A 65 -16.21 -15.52 -0.53
CA GLU A 65 -16.23 -14.32 -1.37
C GLU A 65 -15.21 -13.29 -0.87
N ALA A 66 -15.16 -13.05 0.45
CA ALA A 66 -14.19 -12.15 1.05
C ALA A 66 -12.74 -12.59 0.75
N LYS A 67 -12.44 -13.89 0.88
CA LYS A 67 -11.14 -14.45 0.48
C LYS A 67 -10.85 -14.21 -0.98
N THR A 68 -11.79 -14.54 -1.87
CA THR A 68 -11.65 -14.38 -3.32
C THR A 68 -11.29 -12.95 -3.70
N ILE A 69 -11.93 -11.97 -3.07
CA ILE A 69 -11.70 -10.53 -3.32
C ILE A 69 -10.28 -10.11 -2.92
N ILE A 70 -9.81 -10.50 -1.74
CA ILE A 70 -8.52 -10.04 -1.22
C ILE A 70 -7.32 -10.93 -1.59
N TYR A 71 -7.56 -12.14 -2.09
CA TYR A 71 -6.51 -13.10 -2.44
C TYR A 71 -5.38 -12.49 -3.31
N PRO A 72 -5.68 -11.79 -4.42
CA PRO A 72 -4.64 -11.16 -5.23
C PRO A 72 -3.98 -9.96 -4.54
N MET A 73 -4.65 -9.32 -3.57
CA MET A 73 -4.07 -8.18 -2.82
C MET A 73 -2.98 -8.63 -1.84
N LEU A 74 -3.04 -9.89 -1.41
CA LEU A 74 -2.15 -10.49 -0.42
C LEU A 74 -1.14 -11.46 -1.04
N ASP A 75 -0.91 -11.37 -2.35
CA ASP A 75 0.12 -12.14 -3.03
C ASP A 75 1.52 -11.78 -2.50
N PRO A 76 2.27 -12.75 -1.93
CA PRO A 76 3.62 -12.54 -1.43
C PRO A 76 4.63 -12.06 -2.48
N ALA A 77 4.41 -12.36 -3.76
CA ALA A 77 5.22 -11.81 -4.83
C ALA A 77 5.14 -10.27 -4.80
N GLY A 78 3.93 -9.72 -4.63
CA GLY A 78 3.71 -8.29 -4.46
C GLY A 78 4.33 -7.69 -3.19
N PHE A 79 4.44 -8.47 -2.10
CA PHE A 79 5.14 -8.03 -0.89
C PHE A 79 6.65 -7.83 -1.13
N ASN A 80 7.25 -8.66 -1.99
CA ASN A 80 8.68 -8.67 -2.28
C ASN A 80 9.09 -7.73 -3.42
N GLU A 81 8.18 -7.45 -4.36
CA GLU A 81 8.36 -6.39 -5.36
C GLU A 81 8.39 -4.99 -4.73
N THR A 82 7.78 -4.86 -3.56
CA THR A 82 7.95 -3.69 -2.72
C THR A 82 9.33 -3.78 -2.07
N PRO A 83 10.23 -2.78 -2.22
CA PRO A 83 11.46 -2.77 -1.45
C PRO A 83 11.11 -2.89 0.02
N SER A 84 11.44 -4.01 0.64
CA SER A 84 11.37 -4.23 2.10
C SER A 84 12.33 -3.31 2.88
N ARG A 85 12.90 -2.33 2.18
CA ARG A 85 14.12 -1.59 2.48
C ARG A 85 13.85 -0.13 2.11
N GLY A 86 13.11 0.57 2.96
CA GLY A 86 12.83 1.99 2.80
C GLY A 86 11.50 2.41 3.43
N PRO A 87 11.29 3.70 3.70
CA PRO A 87 10.01 4.22 4.18
C PRO A 87 8.92 4.09 3.13
N VAL A 88 7.68 4.05 3.59
CA VAL A 88 6.48 3.92 2.74
C VAL A 88 6.46 4.92 1.61
N TYR A 89 6.86 6.17 1.83
CA TYR A 89 6.78 7.22 0.82
C TYR A 89 7.67 6.98 -0.40
N MET A 90 8.71 6.14 -0.30
CA MET A 90 9.49 5.76 -1.48
C MET A 90 8.64 4.91 -2.43
N ARG A 91 7.60 4.23 -1.92
CA ARG A 91 6.59 3.53 -2.72
C ARG A 91 5.85 4.48 -3.66
N HIS A 92 5.53 5.70 -3.24
CA HIS A 92 4.87 6.69 -4.10
C HIS A 92 5.80 7.19 -5.20
N TRP A 93 7.12 7.14 -4.95
CA TRP A 93 8.11 7.39 -5.99
C TRP A 93 8.26 6.19 -6.95
N PHE A 94 7.96 4.96 -6.50
CA PHE A 94 7.88 3.74 -7.32
C PHE A 94 6.51 3.51 -7.99
N GLY A 95 5.45 4.17 -7.53
CA GLY A 95 4.08 3.76 -7.81
C GLY A 95 3.61 4.12 -9.21
N PHE A 96 3.49 3.10 -10.07
CA PHE A 96 2.42 2.79 -11.07
C PHE A 96 1.65 3.88 -11.82
N SER A 97 2.08 5.13 -11.81
CA SER A 97 1.43 6.19 -12.58
C SER A 97 2.16 6.42 -13.91
N PRO A 98 1.43 6.82 -14.98
CA PRO A 98 2.03 7.32 -16.22
C PRO A 98 3.11 8.38 -15.90
N PRO A 99 4.08 8.62 -16.80
CA PRO A 99 5.48 8.89 -16.46
C PRO A 99 5.84 10.06 -15.51
N ASN A 100 4.89 10.84 -14.99
CA ASN A 100 5.16 12.01 -14.15
C ASN A 100 4.20 12.23 -12.96
N TYR A 101 3.17 11.40 -12.75
CA TYR A 101 2.29 11.56 -11.58
C TYR A 101 2.97 10.97 -10.34
N GLY A 102 3.57 11.80 -9.48
CA GLY A 102 4.09 11.39 -8.17
C GLY A 102 5.60 11.59 -7.94
N ARG A 103 6.37 12.02 -8.93
CA ARG A 103 7.79 12.39 -8.74
C ARG A 103 7.92 13.77 -8.09
N SER A 104 7.72 13.86 -6.79
CA SER A 104 8.07 15.10 -6.06
C SER A 104 9.60 15.22 -5.95
N ILE A 105 10.14 16.30 -6.50
CA ILE A 105 11.56 16.65 -6.39
C ILE A 105 11.92 16.86 -4.91
N GLU A 106 11.01 17.41 -4.12
CA GLU A 106 11.18 17.62 -2.68
C GLU A 106 11.30 16.28 -1.93
N ALA A 107 10.47 15.31 -2.29
CA ALA A 107 10.57 13.94 -1.75
C ALA A 107 11.90 13.30 -2.13
N LEU A 108 12.31 13.40 -3.40
CA LEU A 108 13.61 12.88 -3.86
C LEU A 108 14.79 13.51 -3.10
N ARG A 109 14.78 14.84 -2.92
CA ARG A 109 15.81 15.56 -2.14
C ARG A 109 15.85 15.11 -0.70
N LEU A 110 14.68 14.92 -0.09
CA LEU A 110 14.58 14.37 1.27
C LEU A 110 15.18 12.96 1.33
N PHE A 111 14.93 12.11 0.32
CA PHE A 111 15.48 10.76 0.27
C PHE A 111 17.00 10.76 0.13
N ILE A 112 17.53 11.61 -0.75
CA ILE A 112 18.97 11.80 -0.93
C ILE A 112 19.62 12.24 0.38
N LYS A 113 18.98 13.18 1.11
CA LYS A 113 19.43 13.63 2.43
C LYS A 113 19.39 12.51 3.48
N LEU A 114 18.31 11.73 3.54
CA LEU A 114 18.15 10.65 4.52
C LEU A 114 19.04 9.45 4.21
N SER A 115 19.32 9.17 2.94
CA SER A 115 20.28 8.13 2.50
C SER A 115 21.70 8.35 3.01
N GLN A 116 22.07 9.57 3.42
CA GLN A 116 23.36 9.84 4.05
C GLN A 116 23.45 9.32 5.49
N LYS A 117 22.31 9.13 6.14
CA LYS A 117 22.21 8.81 7.57
C LYS A 117 21.64 7.41 7.83
N GLU A 118 20.82 6.93 6.90
CA GLU A 118 20.02 5.73 7.08
C GLU A 118 20.23 4.73 5.93
N HIS A 119 20.63 3.52 6.29
CA HIS A 119 20.93 2.46 5.33
C HIS A 119 19.71 2.04 4.50
N ASP A 120 18.52 2.00 5.10
CA ASP A 120 17.32 1.56 4.38
C ASP A 120 16.94 2.56 3.26
N TYR A 121 17.20 3.86 3.46
CA TYR A 121 17.03 4.89 2.43
C TYR A 121 18.06 4.80 1.31
N TRP A 122 19.29 4.44 1.68
CA TRP A 122 20.35 4.16 0.71
C TRP A 122 19.95 3.01 -0.22
N GLU A 123 19.56 1.87 0.36
CA GLU A 123 19.14 0.69 -0.41
C GLU A 123 17.95 1.02 -1.33
N ALA A 124 16.98 1.78 -0.82
CA ALA A 124 15.84 2.22 -1.61
C ALA A 124 16.26 3.07 -2.80
N LEU A 125 17.09 4.11 -2.61
CA LEU A 125 17.57 4.94 -3.71
C LEU A 125 18.31 4.11 -4.75
N CYS A 126 19.17 3.17 -4.34
CA CYS A 126 19.82 2.25 -5.28
C CYS A 126 18.80 1.48 -6.13
N LEU A 127 17.74 0.95 -5.51
CA LEU A 127 16.70 0.22 -6.22
C LEU A 127 15.93 1.12 -7.17
N ILE A 128 15.61 2.36 -6.78
CA ILE A 128 14.88 3.26 -7.66
C ILE A 128 15.74 3.66 -8.85
N THR A 129 16.99 4.08 -8.61
CA THR A 129 17.92 4.43 -9.68
C THR A 129 18.11 3.25 -10.64
N ALA A 130 18.29 2.03 -10.13
CA ALA A 130 18.44 0.84 -10.95
C ALA A 130 17.19 0.53 -11.78
N ARG A 131 16.00 0.82 -11.29
CA ARG A 131 14.75 0.68 -12.04
C ARG A 131 14.65 1.72 -13.15
N LEU A 132 14.82 3.01 -12.83
CA LEU A 132 14.75 4.09 -13.81
C LEU A 132 15.73 3.84 -14.97
N LEU A 133 16.96 3.40 -14.66
CA LEU A 133 17.93 3.02 -15.67
C LEU A 133 17.49 1.83 -16.53
N ARG A 134 16.88 0.79 -15.93
CA ARG A 134 16.36 -0.38 -16.68
C ARG A 134 15.18 -0.04 -17.59
N GLU A 135 14.36 0.90 -17.17
CA GLU A 135 13.18 1.37 -17.91
C GLU A 135 13.52 2.48 -18.93
N ASN A 136 14.80 2.88 -19.03
CA ASN A 136 15.27 4.03 -19.82
C ASN A 136 14.59 5.36 -19.44
N ASP A 137 14.16 5.47 -18.19
CA ASP A 137 13.57 6.69 -17.67
C ASP A 137 14.65 7.71 -17.30
N PRO A 138 14.40 9.02 -17.53
CA PRO A 138 15.34 10.05 -17.17
C PRO A 138 15.53 10.13 -15.65
N LEU A 139 16.79 10.19 -15.22
CA LEU A 139 17.16 10.52 -13.85
C LEU A 139 17.10 12.03 -13.65
N ASP A 140 16.43 12.46 -12.59
CA ASP A 140 16.51 13.83 -12.08
C ASP A 140 17.97 14.22 -11.77
N ASP A 141 18.30 15.50 -11.93
CA ASP A 141 19.68 15.99 -11.77
C ASP A 141 20.25 15.70 -10.38
N ASP A 142 19.45 15.84 -9.31
CA ASP A 142 19.90 15.55 -7.95
C ASP A 142 20.20 14.05 -7.77
N LEU A 143 19.39 13.17 -8.39
CA LEU A 143 19.63 11.74 -8.36
C LEU A 143 20.82 11.32 -9.24
N ARG A 144 21.04 12.01 -10.37
CA ARG A 144 22.18 11.77 -11.25
C ARG A 144 23.49 12.12 -10.55
N LEU A 145 23.53 13.28 -9.88
CA LEU A 145 24.69 13.68 -9.07
C LEU A 145 24.92 12.71 -7.91
N TRP A 146 23.85 12.32 -7.21
CA TRP A 146 23.93 11.30 -6.17
C TRP A 146 24.54 9.99 -6.69
N LEU A 147 24.07 9.48 -7.84
CA LEU A 147 24.58 8.26 -8.44
C LEU A 147 26.06 8.38 -8.83
N ALA A 148 26.45 9.51 -9.45
CA ALA A 148 27.84 9.78 -9.81
C ALA A 148 28.75 9.73 -8.57
N ASP A 149 28.35 10.38 -7.47
CA ASP A 149 29.10 10.32 -6.21
C ASP A 149 29.23 8.90 -5.65
N VAL A 150 28.21 8.06 -5.81
CA VAL A 150 28.26 6.64 -5.42
C VAL A 150 29.25 5.87 -6.29
N MET A 151 29.20 6.07 -7.60
CA MET A 151 30.08 5.38 -8.56
C MET A 151 31.55 5.76 -8.39
N ASP A 152 31.83 7.03 -8.11
CA ASP A 152 33.18 7.53 -7.84
C ASP A 152 33.70 7.12 -6.45
N GLY A 153 32.84 6.53 -5.61
CA GLY A 153 33.17 6.15 -4.23
C GLY A 153 33.25 7.33 -3.26
N ASN A 154 32.89 8.54 -3.71
CA ASN A 154 32.79 9.76 -2.90
C ASN A 154 31.68 9.64 -1.85
N ARG A 155 30.65 8.84 -2.15
CA ARG A 155 29.54 8.56 -1.25
C ARG A 155 29.46 7.06 -0.96
N LYS A 156 29.45 6.71 0.33
CA LYS A 156 29.40 5.32 0.81
C LYS A 156 28.08 5.03 1.55
N PRO A 157 27.59 3.78 1.53
CA PRO A 157 26.41 3.40 2.29
C PRO A 157 26.62 3.67 3.79
N PRO A 158 25.64 4.27 4.49
CA PRO A 158 25.69 4.41 5.94
C PRO A 158 25.81 3.04 6.61
N LYS A 159 26.50 2.93 7.75
CA LYS A 159 26.56 1.67 8.49
C LYS A 159 25.16 1.25 8.92
N ARG A 160 24.81 0.00 8.64
CA ARG A 160 23.55 -0.58 9.11
C ARG A 160 23.59 -0.71 10.63
N LYS A 161 22.62 -0.11 11.34
CA LYS A 161 22.49 -0.30 12.79
C LYS A 161 22.04 -1.75 13.07
N PRO A 162 22.65 -2.45 14.04
CA PRO A 162 22.17 -3.77 14.45
C PRO A 162 20.78 -3.64 15.10
N GLY A 163 19.91 -4.62 14.88
CA GLY A 163 18.59 -4.71 15.51
C GLY A 163 17.40 -4.70 14.54
N LYS A 164 16.21 -4.41 15.09
CA LYS A 164 14.94 -4.45 14.36
C LYS A 164 14.94 -3.41 13.24
N ARG A 165 14.69 -3.87 12.01
CA ARG A 165 14.50 -3.01 10.85
C ARG A 165 13.12 -2.35 10.94
N PRO A 166 13.03 -1.02 11.06
CA PRO A 166 11.75 -0.35 11.26
C PRO A 166 10.80 -0.55 10.06
N TYR A 167 11.36 -0.79 8.86
CA TYR A 167 10.59 -0.88 7.62
C TYR A 167 10.44 -2.30 7.05
N ALA A 168 10.98 -3.33 7.71
CA ALA A 168 11.04 -4.68 7.14
C ALA A 168 9.65 -5.28 6.81
N ASN A 169 8.63 -4.93 7.60
CA ASN A 169 7.27 -5.46 7.43
C ASN A 169 6.29 -4.44 6.85
N VAL A 170 6.76 -3.23 6.56
CA VAL A 170 5.85 -2.12 6.23
C VAL A 170 5.08 -2.36 4.94
N GLY A 171 5.71 -2.94 3.91
CA GLY A 171 5.01 -3.33 2.68
C GLY A 171 3.86 -4.29 2.97
N ARG A 172 4.14 -5.41 3.63
CA ARG A 172 3.13 -6.38 4.08
C ARG A 172 2.02 -5.72 4.91
N ASP A 173 2.39 -4.91 5.90
CA ASP A 173 1.44 -4.31 6.84
C ASP A 173 0.48 -3.34 6.13
N ILE A 174 0.92 -2.66 5.06
CA ILE A 174 0.03 -1.84 4.22
C ILE A 174 -0.94 -2.71 3.41
N HIS A 175 -0.47 -3.79 2.80
CA HIS A 175 -1.34 -4.70 2.03
C HIS A 175 -2.39 -5.35 2.93
N VAL A 176 -1.99 -5.75 4.15
CA VAL A 176 -2.90 -6.25 5.18
C VAL A 176 -3.96 -5.22 5.53
N ARG A 177 -3.57 -3.97 5.80
CA ARG A 177 -4.54 -2.90 6.10
C ARG A 177 -5.47 -2.61 4.92
N ALA A 178 -4.92 -2.54 3.72
CA ALA A 178 -5.70 -2.33 2.51
C ALA A 178 -6.79 -3.40 2.33
N ALA A 179 -6.42 -4.67 2.51
CA ALA A 179 -7.37 -5.77 2.47
C ALA A 179 -8.45 -5.64 3.55
N ILE A 180 -8.09 -5.28 4.79
CA ILE A 180 -9.07 -5.07 5.87
C ILE A 180 -10.02 -3.92 5.54
N THR A 181 -9.52 -2.79 5.03
CA THR A 181 -10.35 -1.64 4.63
C THR A 181 -11.33 -2.00 3.51
N VAL A 182 -10.91 -2.80 2.52
CA VAL A 182 -11.81 -3.29 1.48
C VAL A 182 -12.93 -4.15 2.08
N LEU A 183 -12.59 -5.07 2.98
CA LEU A 183 -13.57 -5.93 3.65
C LEU A 183 -14.52 -5.16 4.58
N GLU A 184 -14.03 -4.13 5.25
CA GLU A 184 -14.84 -3.22 6.05
C GLU A 184 -15.84 -2.45 5.17
N GLY A 185 -15.41 -1.98 4.00
CA GLY A 185 -16.30 -1.41 2.99
C GLY A 185 -17.39 -2.39 2.54
N LEU A 186 -17.11 -3.70 2.57
CA LEU A 186 -18.06 -4.78 2.30
C LEU A 186 -18.90 -5.21 3.51
N GLY A 187 -18.78 -4.51 4.65
CA GLY A 187 -19.60 -4.74 5.84
C GLY A 187 -19.05 -5.77 6.82
N LEU A 188 -17.83 -6.29 6.63
CA LEU A 188 -17.18 -7.08 7.69
C LEU A 188 -16.70 -6.16 8.80
N GLN A 189 -16.83 -6.64 10.04
CA GLN A 189 -16.15 -6.00 11.16
C GLN A 189 -14.63 -6.22 11.05
N PRO A 190 -13.79 -5.18 11.22
CA PRO A 190 -12.35 -5.34 11.11
C PRO A 190 -11.78 -6.39 12.07
N THR A 191 -12.28 -6.40 13.30
CA THR A 191 -11.85 -7.32 14.37
C THR A 191 -13.07 -8.04 14.96
N ARG A 192 -12.84 -9.21 15.57
CA ARG A 192 -13.90 -9.96 16.28
C ARG A 192 -14.40 -9.14 17.47
N ASN A 193 -15.72 -8.96 17.58
CA ASN A 193 -16.34 -8.59 18.83
C ASN A 193 -16.66 -9.89 19.61
N VAL A 194 -16.33 -9.95 20.90
CA VAL A 194 -16.64 -11.11 21.75
C VAL A 194 -18.15 -11.36 21.83
N GLU A 195 -18.95 -10.32 21.61
CA GLU A 195 -20.41 -10.35 21.71
C GLU A 195 -21.13 -10.57 20.37
N SER A 196 -20.43 -10.54 19.22
CA SER A 196 -21.10 -10.68 17.92
C SER A 196 -21.42 -12.14 17.60
N ALA A 197 -22.64 -12.39 17.12
CA ALA A 197 -23.06 -13.71 16.63
C ALA A 197 -22.19 -14.21 15.45
N ARG A 198 -21.63 -13.28 14.67
CA ARG A 198 -20.69 -13.58 13.58
C ARG A 198 -19.29 -13.78 14.16
N ARG A 199 -18.75 -14.99 13.99
CA ARG A 199 -17.42 -15.37 14.50
C ARG A 199 -16.26 -14.90 13.62
N GLU A 200 -16.55 -14.55 12.37
CA GLU A 200 -15.55 -14.21 11.37
C GLU A 200 -15.47 -12.69 11.18
N SER A 201 -14.27 -12.16 11.29
CA SER A 201 -13.92 -10.75 11.06
C SER A 201 -13.02 -10.60 9.82
N ALA A 202 -12.80 -9.37 9.35
CA ALA A 202 -11.87 -9.12 8.25
C ALA A 202 -10.44 -9.61 8.56
N CYS A 203 -9.99 -9.48 9.81
CA CYS A 203 -8.70 -10.03 10.26
C CYS A 203 -8.63 -11.56 10.11
N ASP A 204 -9.75 -12.28 10.26
CA ASP A 204 -9.79 -13.73 10.08
C ASP A 204 -9.63 -14.13 8.61
N VAL A 205 -10.34 -13.43 7.72
CA VAL A 205 -10.22 -13.62 6.28
C VAL A 205 -8.78 -13.39 5.84
N VAL A 206 -8.16 -12.28 6.26
CA VAL A 206 -6.77 -11.96 5.93
C VAL A 206 -5.80 -13.01 6.47
N ALA A 207 -5.96 -13.46 7.71
CA ALA A 207 -5.13 -14.51 8.28
C ALA A 207 -5.25 -15.83 7.51
N ALA A 208 -6.46 -16.19 7.08
CA ALA A 208 -6.71 -17.38 6.26
C ALA A 208 -6.04 -17.28 4.88
N VAL A 209 -6.21 -16.16 4.18
CA VAL A 209 -5.58 -15.93 2.86
C VAL A 209 -4.05 -15.94 2.96
N LEU A 210 -3.47 -15.31 3.98
CA LEU A 210 -2.02 -15.36 4.18
C LEU A 210 -1.53 -16.80 4.44
N ALA A 211 -2.31 -17.60 5.17
CA ALA A 211 -1.98 -19.00 5.40
C ALA A 211 -2.02 -19.84 4.11
N GLU A 212 -2.99 -19.58 3.22
CA GLU A 212 -3.06 -20.22 1.89
C GLU A 212 -1.86 -19.86 1.01
N HIS A 213 -1.33 -18.64 1.15
CA HIS A 213 -0.08 -18.19 0.54
C HIS A 213 1.20 -18.70 1.25
N GLY A 214 1.07 -19.59 2.25
CA GLY A 214 2.21 -20.15 2.99
C GLY A 214 2.79 -19.22 4.07
N HIS A 215 2.12 -18.12 4.39
CA HIS A 215 2.50 -17.18 5.44
C HIS A 215 1.62 -17.33 6.68
N SER A 216 2.11 -18.05 7.68
CA SER A 216 1.40 -18.16 8.96
C SER A 216 1.44 -16.83 9.72
N SER A 217 0.37 -16.04 9.62
CA SER A 217 0.13 -14.87 10.48
C SER A 217 -1.08 -15.14 11.36
N SER A 218 -0.92 -15.04 12.67
CA SER A 218 -2.05 -15.24 13.58
C SER A 218 -3.04 -14.09 13.47
N TYR A 219 -4.31 -14.37 13.78
CA TYR A 219 -5.34 -13.34 13.95
C TYR A 219 -4.82 -12.15 14.79
N GLN A 220 -4.17 -12.44 15.92
CA GLN A 220 -3.66 -11.40 16.82
C GLN A 220 -2.61 -10.50 16.15
N ALA A 221 -1.76 -11.07 15.29
CA ALA A 221 -0.77 -10.29 14.54
C ALA A 221 -1.46 -9.36 13.53
N ILE A 222 -2.48 -9.85 12.82
CA ILE A 222 -3.27 -9.05 11.87
C ILE A 222 -4.05 -7.95 12.58
N ALA A 223 -4.72 -8.28 13.69
CA ALA A 223 -5.42 -7.30 14.52
C ALA A 223 -4.47 -6.23 15.09
N THR A 224 -3.23 -6.61 15.46
CA THR A 224 -2.20 -5.65 15.86
C THR A 224 -1.82 -4.73 14.71
N ILE A 225 -1.61 -5.26 13.50
CA ILE A 225 -1.32 -4.45 12.31
C ILE A 225 -2.45 -3.44 12.06
N TRP A 226 -3.71 -3.87 12.15
CA TRP A 226 -4.87 -2.99 11.99
C TRP A 226 -4.95 -1.89 13.06
N THR A 227 -4.78 -2.26 14.33
CA THR A 227 -4.98 -1.35 15.47
C THR A 227 -3.77 -0.47 15.78
N ASP A 228 -2.58 -0.77 15.25
CA ASP A 228 -1.37 0.01 15.49
C ASP A 228 -1.41 1.40 14.82
N ALA A 229 -2.11 2.33 15.49
CA ALA A 229 -2.22 3.71 15.08
C ALA A 229 -0.87 4.44 15.04
N LYS A 230 0.19 3.94 15.71
CA LYS A 230 1.50 4.60 15.71
C LYS A 230 2.23 4.42 14.39
N THR A 231 2.10 3.25 13.77
CA THR A 231 2.66 3.00 12.45
C THR A 231 1.98 3.88 11.40
N TRP A 232 0.67 4.12 11.57
CA TRP A 232 -0.11 4.94 10.66
C TRP A 232 0.02 6.44 10.88
N ARG A 233 0.01 6.92 12.13
CA ARG A 233 0.31 8.34 12.40
C ARG A 233 1.70 8.72 11.90
N LYS A 234 2.70 7.87 12.10
CA LYS A 234 4.03 8.10 11.51
C LYS A 234 3.97 8.17 9.98
N TYR A 235 3.07 7.41 9.35
CA TYR A 235 2.79 7.53 7.93
C TYR A 235 2.13 8.89 7.63
N GLU A 236 0.95 9.20 8.20
CA GLU A 236 0.23 10.47 8.01
C GLU A 236 1.11 11.71 8.26
N ASP A 237 1.81 11.76 9.40
CA ASP A 237 2.76 12.82 9.80
C ASP A 237 3.88 13.00 8.77
N SER A 238 4.36 11.90 8.16
CA SER A 238 5.40 11.96 7.13
C SER A 238 4.89 12.35 5.74
N HIS A 239 3.56 12.39 5.54
CA HIS A 239 2.91 12.72 4.28
C HIS A 239 2.18 14.08 4.32
N GLY A 240 2.26 14.80 5.44
CA GLY A 240 1.52 16.07 5.61
C GLY A 240 0.02 15.90 5.42
N VAL A 241 -0.50 14.71 5.72
CA VAL A 241 -1.92 14.39 5.71
C VAL A 241 -2.41 14.69 7.14
N PRO A 242 -3.24 15.72 7.35
CA PRO A 242 -3.78 16.04 8.68
C PRO A 242 -4.70 14.93 9.20
#